data_AF-A0A326TYP5-F1
#
_entry.id   AF-A0A326TYP5-F1
#
_cell.length_a   1.000
_cell.length_b   1.000
_cell.length_c   1.000
_cell.angle_alpha   90.00
_cell.angle_beta   90.00
_cell.angle_gamma   90.00
#
_symmetry.space_group_name_H-M   'P 1'
#
loop_
_entity.id
_entity.type
_entity.pdbx_description
1 polymer ?
#
loop_
_entity_poly.entity_id
_entity_poly.type
_entity_poly.pdbx_seq_one_letter_code
_entity_poly.pdbx_strand_id
1 'polypeptide(L)'
;MFHLDIPLRSLFDAPTFADLAPHIDLLKLGLTPKPQEGTEYAWYKDAVLDTSIVPDGTLDLEAVLAPRSVFLTGATGLLGSALLFDLLCNTKATVYCLVRAASLEQARKKLETKLAPYTALAAVDHSRLVPVIRQSRNSTLA
;
A
#
# COMPACT_ATOMS: atom_id res chain seq x y z
N MET A 1 -39.83 1.70 12.30
CA MET A 1 -38.45 1.17 12.33
C MET A 1 -37.84 1.50 10.98
N PHE A 2 -36.91 2.46 10.91
CA PHE A 2 -36.29 2.84 9.63
C PHE A 2 -35.09 1.92 9.38
N HIS A 3 -35.29 0.84 8.65
CA HIS A 3 -34.18 0.08 8.06
C HIS A 3 -34.05 0.54 6.62
N LEU A 4 -33.04 1.37 6.33
CA LEU A 4 -32.71 1.78 4.98
C LEU A 4 -31.34 1.20 4.65
N ASP A 5 -31.27 0.38 3.60
CA ASP A 5 -30.00 -0.16 3.12
C ASP A 5 -29.30 0.90 2.27
N ILE A 6 -28.33 1.59 2.88
CA ILE A 6 -27.52 2.60 2.21
C ILE A 6 -26.23 1.94 1.73
N PRO A 7 -25.94 1.91 0.41
CA PRO A 7 -24.66 1.46 -0.08
C PRO A 7 -23.53 2.33 0.48
N LEU A 8 -22.42 1.71 0.93
CA LEU A 8 -21.27 2.42 1.50
C LEU A 8 -20.73 3.52 0.57
N ARG A 9 -20.79 3.31 -0.75
CA ARG A 9 -20.38 4.30 -1.76
C ARG A 9 -21.12 5.63 -1.61
N SER A 10 -22.39 5.63 -1.22
CA SER A 10 -23.17 6.85 -1.03
C SER A 10 -22.58 7.77 0.04
N LEU A 11 -21.87 7.22 1.04
CA LEU A 11 -21.17 8.02 2.05
C LEU A 11 -19.89 8.66 1.51
N PHE A 12 -19.26 8.06 0.50
CA PHE A 12 -18.09 8.62 -0.14
C PHE A 12 -18.47 9.67 -1.18
N ASP A 13 -19.55 9.43 -1.93
CA ASP A 13 -20.07 10.35 -2.95
C ASP A 13 -20.76 11.57 -2.31
N ALA A 14 -21.37 11.42 -1.14
CA ALA A 14 -22.05 12.46 -0.37
C ALA A 14 -21.63 12.42 1.12
N PRO A 15 -20.43 12.94 1.46
CA PRO A 15 -19.82 12.76 2.79
C PRO A 15 -20.38 13.67 3.89
N THR A 16 -21.41 14.48 3.59
CA THR A 16 -22.11 15.31 4.57
C THR A 16 -23.59 14.92 4.67
N PHE A 17 -24.22 15.19 5.81
CA PHE A 17 -25.65 14.95 5.97
C PHE A 17 -26.51 15.74 4.98
N ALA A 18 -26.07 16.96 4.62
CA ALA A 18 -26.78 17.80 3.66
C ALA A 18 -26.75 17.17 2.25
N ASP A 19 -25.60 16.63 1.86
CA ASP A 19 -25.42 16.00 0.54
C ASP A 19 -26.05 14.60 0.49
N LEU A 20 -26.10 13.90 1.62
CA LEU A 20 -26.65 12.55 1.73
C LEU A 20 -28.19 12.53 1.79
N ALA A 21 -28.82 13.60 2.29
CA ALA A 21 -30.27 13.68 2.42
C ALA A 21 -31.02 13.41 1.10
N PRO A 22 -30.64 14.02 -0.05
CA PRO A 22 -31.20 13.67 -1.35
C PRO A 22 -31.02 12.19 -1.73
N HIS A 23 -29.88 11.58 -1.39
CA HIS A 23 -29.63 10.16 -1.68
C HIS A 23 -30.56 9.25 -0.86
N ILE A 24 -30.82 9.60 0.40
CA ILE A 24 -31.76 8.89 1.28
C ILE A 24 -33.18 8.96 0.72
N ASP A 25 -33.60 10.13 0.23
CA ASP A 25 -34.93 10.31 -0.33
C ASP A 25 -35.11 9.53 -1.64
N LEU A 26 -34.09 9.44 -2.49
CA LEU A 26 -34.10 8.56 -3.66
C LEU A 26 -34.22 7.08 -3.28
N LEU A 27 -33.44 6.62 -2.29
CA LEU A 27 -33.47 5.23 -1.83
C LEU A 27 -34.84 4.84 -1.26
N LYS A 28 -35.52 5.76 -0.55
CA LYS A 28 -36.90 5.55 -0.07
C LYS A 28 -37.90 5.36 -1.21
N LEU A 29 -37.64 5.94 -2.38
CA LEU A 29 -38.45 5.78 -3.58
C LEU A 29 -38.09 4.51 -4.38
N GLY A 30 -37.18 3.67 -3.88
CA GLY A 30 -36.65 2.51 -4.60
C GLY A 30 -35.71 2.88 -5.74
N LEU A 31 -35.26 4.14 -5.81
CA LEU A 31 -34.34 4.63 -6.82
C LEU A 31 -32.92 4.59 -6.27
N THR A 32 -31.97 4.22 -7.12
CA THR A 32 -30.55 4.28 -6.75
C THR A 32 -30.00 5.66 -7.14
N PRO A 33 -29.29 6.34 -6.23
CA PRO A 33 -28.55 7.55 -6.60
C PRO A 33 -27.62 7.20 -7.76
N LYS A 34 -27.75 7.92 -8.88
CA LYS A 34 -26.80 7.79 -9.99
C LYS A 34 -25.43 8.20 -9.42
N PRO A 35 -24.37 7.41 -9.63
CA PRO A 35 -23.02 7.87 -9.32
C PRO A 35 -22.84 9.25 -9.93
N GLN A 36 -22.25 10.19 -9.20
CA GLN A 36 -21.85 11.44 -9.83
C GLN A 36 -20.88 11.05 -10.96
N GLU A 37 -21.26 11.35 -12.20
CA GLU A 37 -20.39 11.22 -13.38
C GLU A 37 -19.28 12.27 -13.27
N GLY A 38 -18.36 12.06 -12.34
CA GLY A 38 -17.06 12.67 -12.37
C GLY A 38 -16.27 11.94 -13.45
N THR A 39 -16.14 12.57 -14.62
CA THR A 39 -15.22 12.22 -15.73
C THR A 39 -14.43 10.95 -15.43
N GLU A 40 -14.95 9.78 -15.83
CA GLU A 40 -14.49 8.45 -15.40
C GLU A 40 -12.99 8.14 -15.64
N TYR A 41 -12.26 9.08 -16.24
CA TYR A 41 -10.86 8.97 -16.60
C TYR A 41 -10.04 10.23 -16.29
N ALA A 42 -10.50 11.13 -15.41
CA ALA A 42 -9.70 12.32 -15.02
C ALA A 42 -8.34 11.93 -14.42
N TRP A 43 -8.30 10.88 -13.60
CA TRP A 43 -7.08 10.32 -13.03
C TRP A 43 -6.10 9.80 -14.08
N TYR A 44 -6.54 9.52 -15.31
CA TYR A 44 -5.65 9.09 -16.39
C TYR A 44 -4.66 10.20 -16.76
N LYS A 45 -5.06 11.47 -16.60
CA LYS A 45 -4.15 12.61 -16.76
C LYS A 45 -3.06 12.61 -15.68
N ASP A 46 -3.39 12.19 -14.46
CA ASP A 46 -2.43 12.07 -13.35
C ASP A 46 -1.50 10.85 -13.49
N ALA A 47 -1.86 9.88 -14.33
CA ALA A 47 -1.04 8.71 -14.62
C ALA A 47 0.06 8.99 -15.66
N VAL A 48 -0.01 10.11 -16.37
CA VAL A 48 1.04 10.56 -17.31
C VAL A 48 2.14 11.24 -16.49
N LEU A 49 3.33 10.66 -16.48
CA LEU A 49 4.50 11.27 -15.84
C LEU A 49 4.96 12.51 -16.60
N ASP A 50 5.50 13.49 -15.88
CA ASP A 50 6.19 14.63 -16.48
C ASP A 50 7.37 14.14 -17.35
N THR A 51 7.59 14.77 -18.49
CA THR A 51 8.65 14.39 -19.44
C THR A 51 10.06 14.50 -18.87
N SER A 52 10.24 15.21 -17.75
CA SER A 52 11.50 15.26 -17.00
C SER A 52 11.75 14.03 -16.12
N ILE A 53 10.71 13.22 -15.84
CA ILE A 53 10.84 11.98 -15.08
C ILE A 53 11.23 10.88 -16.05
N VAL A 54 12.52 10.85 -16.36
CA VAL A 54 13.16 9.80 -17.15
C VAL A 54 14.21 9.11 -16.31
N PRO A 55 14.33 7.77 -16.38
CA PRO A 55 15.42 7.08 -15.74
C PRO A 55 16.74 7.49 -16.39
N ASP A 56 17.76 7.77 -15.57
CA ASP A 56 19.10 7.95 -16.06
C ASP A 56 19.67 6.59 -16.50
N GLY A 57 20.14 6.52 -17.75
CA GLY A 57 20.82 5.33 -18.29
C GLY A 57 19.91 4.32 -18.99
N THR A 58 20.49 3.16 -19.30
CA THR A 58 19.83 2.05 -20.00
C THR A 58 19.41 0.97 -19.01
N LEU A 59 18.30 0.29 -19.30
CA LEU A 59 17.83 -0.83 -18.49
C LEU A 59 18.85 -1.97 -18.49
N ASP A 60 19.41 -2.27 -17.32
CA ASP A 60 20.24 -3.45 -17.10
C ASP A 60 19.34 -4.66 -16.83
N LEU A 61 19.14 -5.48 -17.87
CA LEU A 61 18.29 -6.68 -17.79
C LEU A 61 18.82 -7.72 -16.79
N GLU A 62 20.13 -7.83 -16.61
CA GLU A 62 20.71 -8.76 -15.63
C GLU A 62 20.40 -8.31 -14.21
N ALA A 63 20.51 -7.01 -13.92
CA ALA A 63 20.14 -6.46 -12.63
C ALA A 63 18.64 -6.61 -12.32
N VAL A 64 17.78 -6.61 -13.36
CA VAL A 64 16.33 -6.85 -13.20
C VAL A 64 16.04 -8.32 -12.89
N LEU A 65 16.71 -9.26 -13.57
CA LEU A 65 16.47 -10.70 -13.39
C LEU A 65 17.11 -11.25 -12.11
N ALA A 66 18.20 -10.66 -11.64
CA ALA A 66 18.94 -11.09 -10.46
C ALA A 66 19.29 -9.89 -9.54
N PRO A 67 18.31 -9.26 -8.88
CA PRO A 67 18.55 -8.07 -8.08
C PRO A 67 19.43 -8.40 -6.87
N ARG A 68 20.43 -7.53 -6.61
CA ARG A 68 21.25 -7.60 -5.39
C ARG A 68 20.55 -7.00 -4.18
N SER A 69 19.65 -6.05 -4.42
CA SER A 69 18.93 -5.31 -3.38
C SER A 69 17.49 -5.08 -3.83
N VAL A 70 16.54 -5.24 -2.91
CA VAL A 70 15.12 -4.96 -3.14
C VAL A 70 14.62 -4.00 -2.08
N PHE A 71 13.98 -2.91 -2.50
CA PHE A 71 13.30 -1.99 -1.58
C PHE A 71 11.80 -2.32 -1.53
N LEU A 72 11.36 -2.95 -0.45
CA LEU A 72 9.99 -3.40 -0.27
C LEU A 72 9.21 -2.44 0.63
N THR A 73 8.11 -1.91 0.09
CA THR A 73 7.10 -1.20 0.89
C THR A 73 5.95 -2.13 1.25
N GLY A 74 5.30 -1.90 2.39
CA GLY A 74 4.15 -2.72 2.79
C GLY A 74 4.52 -4.13 3.27
N ALA A 75 5.79 -4.40 3.60
CA ALA A 75 6.28 -5.70 4.09
C ALA A 75 5.54 -6.25 5.32
N THR A 76 4.86 -5.39 6.10
CA THR A 76 4.06 -5.81 7.27
C THR A 76 2.57 -6.05 6.94
N GLY A 77 2.18 -5.88 5.68
CA GLY A 77 0.82 -6.14 5.18
C GLY A 77 0.60 -7.63 4.86
N LEU A 78 -0.60 -7.96 4.37
CA LEU A 78 -0.97 -9.34 4.02
C LEU A 78 -0.11 -9.91 2.88
N LEU A 79 -0.15 -9.26 1.72
CA LEU A 79 0.66 -9.68 0.57
C LEU A 79 2.15 -9.43 0.81
N GLY A 80 2.48 -8.30 1.44
CA GLY A 80 3.88 -7.90 1.63
C GLY A 80 4.69 -8.84 2.52
N SER A 81 4.08 -9.49 3.52
CA SER A 81 4.80 -10.49 4.35
C SER A 81 5.10 -11.78 3.59
N ALA A 82 4.16 -12.22 2.75
CA ALA A 82 4.36 -13.37 1.87
C ALA A 82 5.43 -13.06 0.80
N LEU A 83 5.39 -11.87 0.20
CA LEU A 83 6.39 -11.43 -0.77
C LEU A 83 7.77 -11.30 -0.13
N LEU A 84 7.86 -10.78 1.10
CA LEU A 84 9.12 -10.74 1.83
C LEU A 84 9.69 -12.14 2.04
N PHE A 85 8.87 -13.09 2.47
CA PHE A 85 9.28 -14.48 2.63
C PHE A 85 9.78 -15.07 1.30
N ASP A 86 9.02 -14.88 0.22
CA ASP A 86 9.38 -15.37 -1.11
C ASP A 86 10.72 -14.79 -1.61
N LEU A 87 10.92 -13.48 -1.47
CA LEU A 87 12.18 -12.81 -1.81
C LEU A 87 13.36 -13.35 -1.00
N LEU A 88 13.16 -13.60 0.30
CA LEU A 88 14.22 -14.17 1.15
C LEU A 88 14.50 -15.63 0.80
N CYS A 89 13.53 -16.42 0.36
CA CYS A 89 13.76 -17.82 0.02
C CYS A 89 14.33 -18.01 -1.39
N ASN A 90 13.82 -17.26 -2.36
CA ASN A 90 14.06 -17.53 -3.78
C ASN A 90 15.05 -16.56 -4.44
N THR A 91 15.58 -15.59 -3.70
CA THR A 91 16.60 -14.67 -4.20
C THR A 91 17.79 -14.56 -3.25
N LYS A 92 18.91 -14.05 -3.79
CA LYS A 92 20.09 -13.67 -3.01
C LYS A 92 20.05 -12.20 -2.58
N ALA A 93 18.96 -11.49 -2.83
CA ALA A 93 18.87 -10.06 -2.60
C ALA A 93 18.88 -9.73 -1.10
N THR A 94 19.47 -8.59 -0.75
CA THR A 94 19.22 -7.91 0.52
C THR A 94 17.89 -7.16 0.42
N VAL A 95 16.96 -7.43 1.33
CA VAL A 95 15.61 -6.85 1.30
C VAL A 95 15.52 -5.73 2.33
N TYR A 96 15.40 -4.51 1.82
CA TYR A 96 15.22 -3.28 2.58
C TYR A 96 13.73 -3.02 2.75
N CYS A 97 13.22 -3.16 3.97
CA CYS A 97 11.79 -3.07 4.25
C CYS A 97 11.44 -1.72 4.86
N LEU A 98 10.64 -0.91 4.18
CA LEU A 98 10.14 0.35 4.73
C LEU A 98 9.04 0.07 5.76
N VAL A 99 9.29 0.40 7.02
CA VAL A 99 8.39 0.14 8.14
C VAL A 99 8.05 1.44 8.88
N ARG A 100 6.76 1.59 9.21
CA ARG A 100 6.29 2.61 10.16
C ARG A 100 6.60 2.14 11.58
N ALA A 101 7.65 2.68 12.19
CA ALA A 101 8.10 2.35 13.54
C ALA A 101 8.82 3.54 14.18
N ALA A 102 8.93 3.56 15.51
CA ALA A 102 9.66 4.57 16.27
C ALA A 102 11.16 4.25 16.41
N SER A 103 11.56 2.99 16.19
CA SER A 103 12.95 2.54 16.28
C SER A 103 13.24 1.36 15.35
N LEU A 104 14.52 1.11 15.10
CA LEU A 104 14.97 -0.01 14.26
C LEU A 104 14.61 -1.35 14.90
N GLU A 105 14.72 -1.44 16.22
CA GLU A 105 14.32 -2.62 16.98
C GLU A 105 12.82 -2.91 16.83
N GLN A 106 11.97 -1.88 16.96
CA GLN A 106 10.53 -2.04 16.76
C GLN A 106 10.21 -2.43 15.31
N ALA A 107 10.90 -1.85 14.33
CA ALA A 107 10.73 -2.21 12.92
C ALA A 107 11.11 -3.69 12.68
N ARG A 108 12.26 -4.12 13.22
CA ARG A 108 12.74 -5.50 13.13
C ARG A 108 11.76 -6.48 13.75
N LYS A 109 11.31 -6.22 14.98
CA LYS A 109 10.33 -7.06 15.67
C LYS A 109 9.02 -7.20 14.89
N LYS A 110 8.53 -6.12 14.26
CA LYS A 110 7.34 -6.16 13.41
C LYS A 110 7.53 -7.08 12.20
N LEU A 111 8.69 -7.01 11.54
CA LEU A 111 8.99 -7.84 10.37
C LEU A 111 9.15 -9.31 10.75
N GLU A 112 9.90 -9.60 11.83
CA GLU A 112 10.09 -10.96 12.34
C GLU A 112 8.75 -11.59 12.77
N THR A 113 7.88 -10.82 13.45
CA THR A 113 6.53 -11.27 13.80
C THR A 113 5.70 -11.62 12.56
N LYS A 114 5.84 -10.85 11.48
CA LYS A 114 5.14 -11.08 10.22
C LYS A 114 5.72 -12.26 9.43
N LEU A 115 6.99 -12.59 9.63
CA LEU A 115 7.66 -13.74 9.03
C LEU A 115 7.44 -15.05 9.81
N ALA A 116 7.17 -14.98 11.11
CA ALA A 116 7.03 -16.15 11.98
C ALA A 116 6.07 -17.26 11.46
N PRO A 117 4.94 -16.96 10.80
CA PRO A 117 4.09 -18.00 10.21
C PRO A 117 4.77 -18.82 9.08
N TYR A 118 5.79 -18.25 8.42
CA TYR A 118 6.44 -18.85 7.26
C TYR A 118 7.77 -19.56 7.61
N THR A 119 8.36 -19.31 8.79
CA THR A 119 9.67 -19.87 9.16
C THR A 119 9.66 -21.39 9.33
N ALA A 120 8.49 -22.02 9.49
CA ALA A 120 8.33 -23.47 9.46
C ALA A 120 8.50 -24.07 8.05
N LEU A 121 8.36 -23.25 6.99
CA LEU A 121 8.39 -23.70 5.59
C LEU A 121 9.81 -23.72 5.01
N ALA A 122 10.69 -22.83 5.48
CA ALA A 122 12.07 -22.75 5.02
C ALA A 122 12.95 -21.98 6.01
N ALA A 123 14.25 -22.28 6.01
CA ALA A 123 15.25 -21.49 6.72
C ALA A 123 15.42 -20.13 6.04
N VAL A 124 15.06 -19.06 6.75
CA VAL A 124 15.17 -17.69 6.28
C VAL A 124 16.46 -17.07 6.81
N ASP A 125 17.29 -16.53 5.92
CA ASP A 125 18.47 -15.77 6.32
C ASP A 125 18.08 -14.34 6.73
N HIS A 126 17.93 -14.14 8.03
CA HIS A 126 17.59 -12.84 8.62
C HIS A 126 18.70 -11.79 8.49
N SER A 127 19.93 -12.15 8.08
CA SER A 127 21.00 -11.17 7.87
C SER A 127 20.72 -10.27 6.65
N ARG A 128 19.92 -10.75 5.70
CA ARG A 128 19.48 -10.01 4.52
C ARG A 128 18.24 -9.14 4.74
N LEU A 129 17.64 -9.17 5.93
CA LEU A 129 16.47 -8.38 6.27
C LEU A 129 16.90 -7.05 6.92
N VAL A 130 16.80 -5.95 6.17
CA VAL A 130 17.23 -4.62 6.63
C VAL A 130 16.00 -3.72 6.86
N PRO A 131 15.61 -3.43 8.11
CA PRO A 131 14.52 -2.50 8.37
C PRO A 131 14.94 -1.06 8.05
N VAL A 132 14.08 -0.34 7.32
CA VAL A 132 14.22 1.09 7.03
C VAL A 132 13.04 1.81 7.68
N ILE A 133 13.30 2.76 8.57
CA ILE A 133 12.23 3.51 9.24
C ILE A 133 11.74 4.62 8.30
N ARG A 134 10.42 4.69 8.10
CA ARG A 134 9.81 5.84 7.43
C ARG A 134 9.92 7.09 8.32
N GLN A 135 10.52 8.17 7.81
CA GLN A 135 10.50 9.46 8.48
C GLN A 135 9.07 9.99 8.62
N SER A 136 8.71 10.43 9.83
CA SER A 136 7.48 11.18 10.09
C SER A 136 7.71 12.65 9.75
N ARG A 137 6.75 13.31 9.10
CA ARG A 137 6.85 14.73 8.69
C ARG A 137 6.95 15.74 9.86
N ASN A 138 7.02 15.29 11.11
CA ASN A 138 7.06 16.12 12.32
C ASN A 138 8.41 16.11 13.07
N SER A 139 9.54 15.78 12.44
CA SER A 139 10.84 16.03 13.08
C SER A 139 11.26 17.47 12.83
N THR A 140 10.93 18.35 13.78
CA THR A 140 11.55 19.66 13.92
C THR A 140 13.06 19.48 13.89
N LEU A 141 13.72 20.20 12.98
CA LEU A 141 15.17 20.40 12.97
C LEU A 141 15.57 20.89 14.36
N ALA A 142 16.35 20.09 15.08
CA ALA A 142 17.09 20.54 16.25
C ALA A 142 18.44 21.10 15.80
#